data_AF-A0A0C9R3Q3-F1
#
_entry.id   AF-A0A0C9R3Q3-F1
#
_cell.length_a   1.000
_cell.length_b   1.000
_cell.length_c   1.000
_cell.angle_alpha   90.00
_cell.angle_beta   90.00
_cell.angle_gamma   90.00
#
_symmetry.space_group_name_H-M   'P 1'
#
loop_
_entity.id
_entity.type
_entity.pdbx_description
1 polymer ?
#
loop_
_entity_poly.entity_id
_entity_poly.type
_entity_poly.pdbx_seq_one_letter_code
_entity_poly.pdbx_strand_id
1 'polypeptide(L)'
;MPVENSMQKPHHFLGCPSVLNITMSIVIFLYATMGIFGYLRYGEDTASIITLNLDIKEVMAQVVKILIALAILFTYALQFFVPLEIMCSSVRPRFSHRFAAVGESCFRTFMGLLTSNYAIFYYELRHQSQWSPRFTTRREIFKK
;
A
#
# COMPACT_ATOMS: atom_id res chain seq x y z
N MET A 1 21.58 -7.05 -3.67
CA MET A 1 21.03 -5.83 -3.00
C MET A 1 21.79 -5.55 -1.69
N PRO A 2 21.81 -4.32 -1.13
CA PRO A 2 22.49 -4.04 0.15
C PRO A 2 22.08 -5.00 1.28
N VAL A 3 20.80 -5.41 1.30
CA VAL A 3 20.26 -6.37 2.28
C VAL A 3 20.80 -7.79 2.10
N GLU A 4 21.09 -8.20 0.86
CA GLU A 4 21.68 -9.50 0.51
C GLU A 4 23.18 -9.53 0.88
N ASN A 5 23.84 -8.37 0.75
CA ASN A 5 25.23 -8.16 1.14
C ASN A 5 25.42 -8.16 2.66
N SER A 6 24.36 -7.91 3.43
CA SER A 6 24.35 -7.96 4.90
C SER A 6 23.95 -9.34 5.47
N MET A 7 23.66 -10.33 4.62
CA MET A 7 23.38 -11.71 5.06
C MET A 7 24.64 -12.57 5.09
N GLN A 8 24.79 -13.38 6.16
CA GLN A 8 25.90 -14.34 6.28
C GLN A 8 25.93 -15.40 5.16
N LYS A 9 24.79 -15.70 4.52
CA LYS A 9 24.68 -16.64 3.40
C LYS A 9 23.79 -16.05 2.28
N PRO A 10 24.36 -15.28 1.33
CA PRO A 10 23.60 -14.58 0.30
C PRO A 10 22.81 -15.52 -0.63
N HIS A 11 23.30 -16.74 -0.89
CA HIS A 11 22.62 -17.73 -1.75
C HIS A 11 21.30 -18.29 -1.16
N HIS A 12 21.06 -18.14 0.15
CA HIS A 12 19.85 -18.62 0.82
C HIS A 12 18.74 -17.56 0.88
N PHE A 13 18.95 -16.37 0.30
CA PHE A 13 17.92 -15.32 0.25
C PHE A 13 16.73 -15.72 -0.64
N LEU A 14 17.02 -16.41 -1.76
CA LEU A 14 16.06 -16.89 -2.77
C LEU A 14 15.95 -18.43 -2.84
N GLY A 15 16.94 -19.17 -2.34
CA GLY A 15 16.95 -20.64 -2.31
C GLY A 15 16.20 -21.23 -1.11
N CYS A 16 15.91 -22.54 -1.11
CA CYS A 16 15.33 -23.24 0.03
C CYS A 16 16.40 -23.48 1.12
N PRO A 17 16.26 -22.98 2.37
CA PRO A 17 15.13 -22.28 2.98
C PRO A 17 15.04 -20.78 2.64
N SER A 18 13.92 -20.39 2.02
CA SER A 18 13.72 -19.04 1.50
C SER A 18 13.15 -18.12 2.59
N VAL A 19 14.04 -17.35 3.22
CA VAL A 19 13.67 -16.37 4.27
C VAL A 19 12.60 -15.40 3.77
N LEU A 20 12.68 -15.02 2.49
CA LEU A 20 11.70 -14.13 1.87
C LEU A 20 10.30 -14.75 1.81
N ASN A 21 10.17 -15.99 1.35
CA ASN A 21 8.86 -16.64 1.22
C ASN A 21 8.22 -16.95 2.57
N ILE A 22 9.04 -17.36 3.55
CA ILE A 22 8.57 -17.63 4.91
C ILE A 22 8.07 -16.32 5.55
N THR A 23 8.85 -15.24 5.44
CA THR A 23 8.46 -13.93 5.99
C THR A 23 7.18 -13.43 5.34
N MET A 24 7.07 -13.49 4.01
CA MET A 24 5.85 -13.06 3.30
C MET A 24 4.64 -13.88 3.72
N SER A 25 4.79 -15.19 3.84
CA SER A 25 3.71 -16.09 4.27
C SER A 25 3.20 -15.76 5.68
N ILE A 26 4.13 -15.49 6.61
CA ILE A 26 3.80 -15.10 7.99
C ILE A 26 3.07 -13.75 8.03
N VAL A 27 3.56 -12.76 7.27
CA VAL A 27 2.92 -11.43 7.22
C VAL A 27 1.50 -11.51 6.67
N ILE A 28 1.30 -12.27 5.59
CA ILE A 28 -0.04 -12.49 5.01
C ILE A 28 -0.97 -13.14 6.03
N PHE A 29 -0.51 -14.19 6.72
CA PHE A 29 -1.31 -14.87 7.73
C PHE A 29 -1.70 -13.96 8.90
N LEU A 30 -0.75 -13.16 9.41
CA LEU A 30 -1.00 -12.20 10.49
C LEU A 30 -2.01 -11.12 10.07
N TYR A 31 -1.87 -10.57 8.86
CA TYR A 31 -2.82 -9.57 8.35
C TYR A 31 -4.19 -10.15 8.05
N ALA A 32 -4.27 -11.38 7.54
CA ALA A 32 -5.54 -12.06 7.31
C ALA A 32 -6.29 -12.30 8.63
N THR A 33 -5.61 -12.83 9.65
CA THR A 33 -6.21 -13.06 10.96
C THR A 33 -6.63 -11.75 11.62
N MET A 34 -5.80 -10.70 11.57
CA MET A 34 -6.16 -9.37 12.07
C MET A 34 -7.40 -8.79 11.37
N GLY A 35 -7.52 -8.98 10.05
CA GLY A 35 -8.69 -8.56 9.28
C GLY A 35 -9.96 -9.30 9.69
N ILE A 36 -9.88 -10.63 9.83
CA ILE A 36 -11.02 -11.48 10.24
C ILE A 36 -11.48 -11.12 11.65
N PHE A 37 -10.56 -10.98 12.60
CA PHE A 37 -10.90 -10.57 13.97
C PHE A 37 -11.44 -9.14 14.05
N GLY A 38 -10.92 -8.22 13.23
CA GLY A 38 -11.45 -6.86 13.10
C GLY A 38 -12.90 -6.86 12.63
N TYR A 39 -13.22 -7.64 11.60
CA TYR A 39 -14.59 -7.75 11.09
C TYR A 39 -15.52 -8.44 12.11
N LEU A 40 -15.09 -9.51 12.77
CA LEU A 40 -15.89 -10.18 13.81
C LEU A 40 -16.25 -9.27 14.98
N ARG A 41 -15.38 -8.29 15.31
CA ARG A 41 -15.60 -7.38 16.44
C ARG A 41 -16.61 -6.26 16.14
N TYR A 42 -16.63 -5.77 14.90
CA TYR A 42 -17.39 -4.58 14.51
C TYR A 42 -18.54 -4.86 13.53
N GLY A 43 -18.56 -6.04 12.89
CA GLY A 43 -19.63 -6.47 12.00
C GLY A 43 -19.82 -5.54 10.80
N GLU A 44 -21.08 -5.22 10.49
CA GLU A 44 -21.46 -4.39 9.35
C GLU A 44 -21.18 -2.88 9.56
N ASP A 45 -20.96 -2.44 10.81
CA ASP A 45 -20.61 -1.04 11.14
C ASP A 45 -19.11 -0.74 11.00
N THR A 46 -18.36 -1.60 10.28
CA THR A 46 -16.91 -1.45 10.12
C THR A 46 -16.58 -0.33 9.13
N ALA A 47 -15.97 0.75 9.63
CA ALA A 47 -15.42 1.80 8.78
C ALA A 47 -14.29 1.27 7.85
N SER A 48 -14.03 1.97 6.75
CA SER A 48 -13.03 1.58 5.73
C SER A 48 -11.62 1.32 6.26
N ILE A 49 -11.28 1.86 7.43
CA ILE A 49 -10.04 1.57 8.15
C ILE A 49 -10.42 1.09 9.56
N ILE A 50 -10.02 -0.13 9.92
CA ILE A 50 -10.39 -0.79 11.19
C ILE A 50 -9.97 0.05 12.41
N THR A 51 -8.81 0.73 12.34
CA THR A 51 -8.30 1.59 13.41
C THR A 51 -9.23 2.77 13.74
N LEU A 52 -10.07 3.20 12.79
CA LEU A 52 -11.04 4.27 13.01
C LEU A 52 -12.21 3.81 13.89
N ASN A 53 -12.54 2.52 13.89
CA ASN A 53 -13.68 1.97 14.62
C ASN A 53 -13.38 1.66 16.09
N LEU A 54 -12.13 1.83 16.55
CA LEU A 54 -11.78 1.62 17.96
C LEU A 54 -12.41 2.70 18.85
N ASP A 55 -13.21 2.30 19.84
CA ASP A 55 -13.72 3.20 20.87
C ASP A 55 -12.56 3.74 21.72
N ILE A 56 -12.56 5.04 22.01
CA ILE A 56 -11.46 5.74 22.70
C ILE A 56 -11.59 5.57 24.23
N LYS A 57 -12.76 5.15 24.72
CA LYS A 57 -13.04 5.03 26.16
C LYS A 57 -12.28 3.88 26.82
N GLU A 58 -11.95 2.84 26.06
CA GLU A 58 -11.24 1.67 26.56
C GLU A 58 -9.72 1.87 26.52
N VAL A 59 -9.05 1.64 27.65
CA VAL A 59 -7.59 1.85 27.79
C VAL A 59 -6.80 0.98 26.79
N MET A 60 -7.26 -0.24 26.53
CA MET A 60 -6.61 -1.14 25.57
C MET A 60 -6.69 -0.62 24.13
N ALA A 61 -7.83 -0.05 23.74
CA ALA A 61 -8.00 0.52 22.41
C ALA A 61 -7.13 1.77 22.22
N GLN A 62 -6.95 2.57 23.26
CA GLN A 62 -6.06 3.73 23.23
C GLN A 62 -4.59 3.33 23.02
N VAL A 63 -4.12 2.30 23.72
CA VAL A 63 -2.74 1.78 23.55
C VAL A 63 -2.50 1.31 22.12
N VAL A 64 -3.44 0.56 21.54
CA VAL A 64 -3.32 0.06 20.15
C VAL A 64 -3.27 1.22 19.16
N LYS A 65 -4.07 2.27 19.32
CA LYS A 65 -4.02 3.47 18.47
C LYS A 65 -2.65 4.16 18.52
N ILE A 66 -2.06 4.29 19.71
CA ILE A 66 -0.73 4.88 19.88
C ILE A 66 0.35 4.02 19.21
N LEU A 67 0.28 2.70 19.38
CA LEU A 67 1.21 1.76 18.73
C LEU A 67 1.13 1.84 17.20
N ILE A 68 -0.08 1.93 16.64
CA ILE A 68 -0.27 2.07 15.19
C ILE A 68 0.29 3.41 14.71
N ALA A 69 0.04 4.51 15.43
CA ALA A 69 0.61 5.82 15.09
C ALA A 69 2.15 5.80 15.10
N LEU A 70 2.74 5.15 16.10
CA LEU A 70 4.19 4.98 16.21
C LEU A 70 4.75 4.10 15.08
N ALA A 71 4.05 3.01 14.71
CA ALA A 71 4.42 2.16 13.61
C ALA A 71 4.42 2.91 12.25
N ILE A 72 3.43 3.77 12.03
CA ILE A 72 3.37 4.63 10.83
C ILE A 72 4.54 5.62 10.81
N LEU A 73 4.82 6.28 11.95
CA LEU A 73 5.93 7.21 12.09
C LEU A 73 7.26 6.54 11.74
N PHE A 74 7.51 5.34 12.29
CA PHE A 74 8.73 4.59 12.03
C PHE A 74 8.82 4.10 10.58
N THR A 75 7.72 3.59 10.01
CA THR A 75 7.66 3.16 8.61
C THR A 75 7.99 4.33 7.67
N TYR A 76 7.50 5.53 7.97
CA TYR A 76 7.80 6.72 7.17
C TYR A 76 9.28 7.12 7.25
N ALA A 77 9.88 7.05 8.45
CA ALA A 77 11.32 7.28 8.61
C ALA A 77 12.16 6.30 7.79
N LEU A 78 11.79 5.01 7.77
CA LEU A 78 12.45 3.99 6.95
C LEU A 78 12.23 4.21 5.44
N GLN A 79 11.05 4.64 5.03
CA GLN A 79 10.77 4.98 3.62
C GLN A 79 11.62 6.16 3.14
N PHE A 80 11.92 7.11 4.02
CA PHE A 80 12.77 8.26 3.73
C PHE A 80 14.27 7.95 3.76
N PHE A 81 14.69 6.85 4.41
CA PHE A 81 16.08 6.41 4.44
C PHE A 81 16.65 6.12 3.04
N VAL A 82 15.89 5.43 2.19
CA VAL A 82 16.31 5.08 0.82
C VAL A 82 16.64 6.32 -0.04
N PRO A 83 15.74 7.32 -0.18
CA PRO A 83 16.07 8.54 -0.93
C PRO A 83 17.15 9.38 -0.24
N LEU A 84 17.25 9.38 1.09
CA LEU A 84 18.34 10.06 1.82
C LEU A 84 19.71 9.48 1.49
N GLU A 85 19.87 8.15 1.48
CA GLU A 85 21.13 7.51 1.10
C GLU A 85 21.49 7.81 -0.35
N ILE A 86 20.52 7.77 -1.27
CA ILE A 86 20.72 8.12 -2.68
C ILE A 86 21.13 9.60 -2.80
N MET A 87 20.49 10.51 -2.05
CA MET A 87 20.80 11.94 -2.03
C MET A 87 22.21 12.19 -1.51
N CYS A 88 22.59 11.61 -0.38
CA CYS A 88 23.93 11.76 0.21
C CYS A 88 25.03 11.15 -0.67
N SER A 89 24.77 9.99 -1.30
CA SER A 89 25.68 9.36 -2.26
C SER A 89 25.85 10.20 -3.53
N SER A 90 24.79 10.87 -3.98
CA SER A 90 24.80 11.72 -5.19
C SER A 90 25.45 13.09 -4.96
N VAL A 91 25.37 13.65 -3.76
CA VAL A 91 25.97 14.95 -3.39
C VAL A 91 27.50 14.85 -3.25
N ARG A 92 28.02 13.65 -2.95
CA ARG A 92 29.44 13.41 -2.63
C ARG A 92 30.42 13.68 -3.79
N PRO A 93 30.11 13.42 -5.07
CA PRO A 93 31.12 13.60 -6.13
C PRO A 93 31.07 14.92 -6.90
N ARG A 94 29.91 15.59 -7.10
CA ARG A 94 29.83 16.70 -8.08
C ARG A 94 28.53 17.50 -7.97
N PHE A 95 28.63 18.83 -8.02
CA PHE A 95 27.64 19.63 -8.76
C PHE A 95 27.40 18.96 -10.13
N SER A 96 26.13 18.69 -10.51
CA SER A 96 25.66 18.15 -11.82
C SER A 96 25.13 16.69 -11.91
N HIS A 97 24.30 16.21 -10.96
CA HIS A 97 23.54 14.94 -11.14
C HIS A 97 22.11 14.98 -10.56
N ARG A 98 21.43 16.12 -10.71
CA ARG A 98 20.06 16.39 -10.24
C ARG A 98 18.97 15.61 -11.00
N PHE A 99 19.32 14.89 -12.06
CA PHE A 99 18.37 14.29 -13.02
C PHE A 99 18.04 12.80 -12.79
N ALA A 100 18.89 12.02 -12.12
CA ALA A 100 18.63 10.59 -11.95
C ALA A 100 17.66 10.29 -10.78
N ALA A 101 17.85 10.95 -9.63
CA ALA A 101 16.96 10.80 -8.47
C ALA A 101 15.60 11.51 -8.67
N VAL A 102 15.60 12.66 -9.35
CA VAL A 102 14.36 13.26 -9.89
C VAL A 102 13.75 12.34 -10.94
N GLY A 103 14.55 11.64 -11.75
CA GLY A 103 14.06 10.65 -12.73
C GLY A 103 13.26 9.51 -12.10
N GLU A 104 13.76 8.92 -11.00
CA GLU A 104 13.08 7.82 -10.30
C GLU A 104 11.85 8.29 -9.49
N SER A 105 11.95 9.43 -8.79
CA SER A 105 10.78 10.05 -8.13
C SER A 105 9.74 10.57 -9.13
N CYS A 106 10.17 11.11 -10.27
CA CYS A 106 9.28 11.44 -11.40
C CYS A 106 8.65 10.19 -11.95
N PHE A 107 9.38 9.10 -12.16
CA PHE A 107 8.82 7.86 -12.69
C PHE A 107 7.75 7.28 -11.76
N ARG A 108 8.01 7.29 -10.44
CA ARG A 108 7.05 6.82 -9.43
C ARG A 108 5.83 7.74 -9.31
N THR A 109 6.03 9.06 -9.37
CA THR A 109 4.93 10.06 -9.39
C THR A 109 4.14 10.00 -10.70
N PHE A 110 4.81 9.74 -11.82
CA PHE A 110 4.23 9.59 -13.14
C PHE A 110 3.36 8.33 -13.22
N MET A 111 3.84 7.19 -12.72
CA MET A 111 2.99 5.99 -12.57
C MET A 111 1.77 6.25 -11.69
N GLY A 112 1.93 7.01 -10.60
CA GLY A 112 0.83 7.47 -9.76
C GLY A 112 -0.20 8.29 -10.53
N LEU A 113 0.26 9.31 -11.26
CA LEU A 113 -0.59 10.18 -12.09
C LEU A 113 -1.30 9.40 -13.19
N LEU A 114 -0.61 8.45 -13.85
CA LEU A 114 -1.23 7.60 -14.86
C LEU A 114 -2.37 6.76 -14.27
N THR A 115 -2.16 6.20 -13.08
CA THR A 115 -3.18 5.40 -12.39
C THR A 115 -4.37 6.25 -11.96
N SER A 116 -4.13 7.46 -11.43
CA SER A 116 -5.19 8.42 -11.08
C SER A 116 -5.98 8.87 -12.30
N ASN A 117 -5.31 9.18 -13.41
CA ASN A 117 -5.99 9.55 -14.67
C ASN A 117 -6.79 8.37 -15.25
N TYR A 118 -6.26 7.15 -15.19
CA TYR A 118 -6.98 5.95 -15.62
C TYR A 118 -8.23 5.70 -14.76
N ALA A 119 -8.14 5.95 -13.45
CA ALA A 119 -9.27 5.85 -12.53
C ALA A 119 -10.33 6.93 -12.79
N ILE A 120 -9.93 8.18 -13.07
CA ILE A 120 -10.84 9.27 -13.44
C ILE A 120 -11.52 8.96 -14.78
N PHE A 121 -10.78 8.46 -15.77
CA PHE A 121 -11.32 8.05 -17.06
C PHE A 121 -12.31 6.88 -16.92
N TYR A 122 -11.98 5.88 -16.10
CA TYR A 122 -12.88 4.77 -15.79
C TYR A 122 -14.14 5.25 -15.03
N TYR A 123 -13.99 6.20 -14.11
CA TYR A 123 -15.10 6.83 -13.40
C TYR A 123 -16.02 7.60 -14.36
N GLU A 124 -15.45 8.35 -15.31
CA GLU A 124 -16.20 9.08 -16.34
C GLU A 124 -16.94 8.12 -17.30
N LEU A 125 -16.32 7.00 -17.68
CA LEU A 125 -16.99 5.94 -18.44
C LEU A 125 -18.17 5.32 -17.66
N ARG A 126 -18.02 5.14 -16.33
CA ARG A 126 -19.11 4.67 -15.48
C ARG A 126 -20.25 5.69 -15.40
N HIS A 127 -19.95 6.99 -15.32
CA HIS A 127 -20.94 8.06 -15.31
C HIS A 127 -21.70 8.16 -16.65
N GLN A 128 -21.02 8.04 -17.79
CA GLN A 128 -21.64 7.99 -19.12
C GLN A 128 -22.47 6.71 -19.34
N SER A 129 -22.05 5.56 -18.78
CA SER A 129 -22.83 4.33 -18.83
C SER A 129 -24.17 4.44 -18.09
N GLN A 130 -24.25 5.31 -17.08
CA GLN A 130 -25.46 5.59 -16.32
C GLN A 130 -26.41 6.56 -17.07
N TRP A 131 -25.90 7.34 -18.04
CA TRP A 131 -26.67 8.27 -18.88
C TRP A 131 -26.99 7.76 -20.29
N SER A 132 -26.65 6.51 -20.64
CA SER A 132 -27.17 5.87 -21.85
C SER A 132 -28.44 5.06 -21.52
N PRO A 133 -29.65 5.58 -21.73
CA PRO A 133 -30.91 4.85 -21.54
C PRO A 133 -31.10 3.66 -22.52
N ARG A 134 -30.09 3.30 -23.31
CA ARG A 134 -30.20 2.27 -24.37
C ARG A 134 -30.05 0.83 -23.86
N PHE A 135 -29.74 0.61 -22.57
CA PHE A 135 -29.61 -0.73 -21.98
C PHE A 135 -30.70 -1.12 -20.97
N THR A 136 -31.64 -0.23 -20.64
CA THR A 136 -32.75 -0.57 -19.72
C THR A 136 -33.86 -1.35 -20.43
N THR A 137 -34.12 -1.10 -21.71
CA THR A 137 -35.25 -1.72 -22.43
C THR A 137 -35.03 -3.20 -22.78
N ARG A 138 -33.79 -3.70 -22.77
CA ARG A 138 -33.51 -5.10 -23.14
C ARG A 138 -33.66 -6.11 -22.00
N ARG A 139 -33.87 -5.66 -20.75
CA ARG A 139 -34.16 -6.56 -19.61
C ARG A 139 -35.65 -6.85 -19.41
N GLU A 140 -36.55 -6.03 -19.95
CA GLU A 140 -38.00 -6.26 -19.83
C GLU A 140 -38.57 -7.17 -20.92
N ILE A 141 -37.90 -7.28 -22.07
CA ILE A 141 -38.35 -8.14 -23.19
C ILE A 141 -38.04 -9.63 -22.96
N PHE A 142 -37.07 -9.96 -22.09
CA PHE A 142 -36.71 -11.35 -21.76
C PHE A 142 -37.44 -11.91 -20.54
N LYS A 143 -38.42 -11.17 -19.99
CA LYS A 143 -39.22 -11.56 -18.82
C LYS A 143 -40.71 -11.75 -19.11
N LYS A 144 -41.11 -11.82 -20.38
CA LYS A 144 -42.46 -12.20 -20.81
C LYS A 144 -42.42 -13.48 -21.61
#